data_AF-A0A7Y3VZL7-F1
#
_entry.id   AF-A0A7Y3VZL7-F1
#
_cell.length_a   1.000
_cell.length_b   1.000
_cell.length_c   1.000
_cell.angle_alpha   90.00
_cell.angle_beta   90.00
_cell.angle_gamma   90.00
#
_symmetry.space_group_name_H-M   'P 1'
#
loop_
_entity.id
_entity.type
_entity.pdbx_description
1 polymer ?
#
loop_
_entity_poly.entity_id
_entity_poly.type
_entity_poly.pdbx_seq_one_letter_code
_entity_poly.pdbx_strand_id
1 'polypeptide(L)'
;MKLNYLTQGLVNKNYRCSLLGHRFVETKKINIHFSEYQCDVCKLQATNDSRGQKITLTSKLKDINETLFYLNLKKQFISKFYFPKKEQ
;
A
#
# COMPACT_ATOMS: atom_id res chain seq x y z
N MET A 1 -27.82 12.23 -31.81
CA MET A 1 -26.59 12.48 -31.04
C MET A 1 -26.97 12.46 -29.55
N LYS A 2 -26.79 11.34 -28.84
CA LYS A 2 -27.07 11.25 -27.38
C LYS A 2 -25.72 11.34 -26.65
N LEU A 3 -25.42 12.49 -26.06
CA LEU A 3 -24.30 12.63 -25.12
C LEU A 3 -24.73 12.02 -23.79
N ASN A 4 -24.05 10.96 -23.37
CA ASN A 4 -24.29 10.29 -22.09
C ASN A 4 -23.69 11.12 -20.95
N TYR A 5 -24.56 11.75 -20.18
CA TYR A 5 -24.30 12.55 -18.97
C TYR A 5 -23.83 11.70 -17.77
N LEU A 6 -22.78 10.87 -17.92
CA LEU A 6 -22.30 9.98 -16.84
C LEU A 6 -20.80 10.12 -16.49
N THR A 7 -20.15 11.23 -16.83
CA THR A 7 -18.68 11.36 -16.67
C THR A 7 -18.19 12.60 -15.90
N GLN A 8 -19.03 13.27 -15.11
CA GLN A 8 -18.60 14.51 -14.44
C GLN A 8 -17.88 14.30 -13.08
N GLY A 9 -17.79 13.07 -12.54
CA GLY A 9 -17.18 12.81 -11.23
C GLY A 9 -15.84 12.06 -11.21
N LEU A 10 -15.50 11.31 -12.27
CA LEU A 10 -14.35 10.39 -12.28
C LEU A 10 -13.15 10.90 -13.11
N VAL A 11 -13.39 11.80 -14.06
CA VAL A 11 -12.35 12.36 -14.94
C VAL A 11 -11.47 13.38 -14.20
N ASN A 12 -11.98 13.95 -13.09
CA ASN A 12 -11.34 15.09 -12.42
C ASN A 12 -10.27 14.76 -11.35
N LYS A 13 -10.18 13.53 -10.85
CA LYS A 13 -9.19 13.22 -9.79
C LYS A 13 -7.82 12.83 -10.35
N ASN A 14 -7.79 12.33 -11.58
CA ASN A 14 -6.58 11.82 -12.20
C ASN A 14 -5.67 12.93 -12.74
N TYR A 15 -6.23 14.01 -13.31
CA TYR A 15 -5.40 15.12 -13.82
C TYR A 15 -4.66 15.87 -12.70
N ARG A 16 -5.29 16.03 -11.52
CA ARG A 16 -4.67 16.72 -10.37
C ARG A 16 -3.41 15.99 -9.89
N CYS A 17 -3.46 14.67 -9.82
CA CYS A 17 -2.29 13.86 -9.47
C CYS A 17 -1.24 13.85 -10.58
N SER A 18 -1.65 13.96 -11.85
CA SER A 18 -0.72 14.06 -12.99
C SER A 18 0.08 15.37 -12.97
N LEU A 19 -0.57 16.48 -12.58
CA LEU A 19 0.06 17.82 -12.53
C LEU A 19 0.82 18.10 -11.24
N LEU A 20 0.31 17.67 -10.07
CA LEU A 20 0.88 18.01 -8.75
C LEU A 20 1.62 16.84 -8.09
N GLY A 21 1.57 15.64 -8.68
CA GLY A 21 2.06 14.41 -8.09
C GLY A 21 1.03 13.73 -7.18
N HIS A 22 1.29 12.46 -6.88
CA HIS A 22 0.45 11.66 -6.00
C HIS A 22 0.78 11.93 -4.52
N ARG A 23 -0.25 12.21 -3.72
CA ARG A 23 -0.14 12.29 -2.26
C ARG A 23 -0.47 10.94 -1.62
N PHE A 24 0.54 10.07 -1.55
CA PHE A 24 0.42 8.76 -0.94
C PHE A 24 0.40 8.82 0.59
N VAL A 25 -0.58 8.16 1.19
CA VAL A 25 -0.71 7.95 2.64
C VAL A 25 -0.54 6.45 2.92
N GLU A 26 0.22 6.09 3.96
CA GLU A 26 0.40 4.69 4.35
C GLU A 26 -0.93 4.12 4.87
N THR A 27 -1.39 3.02 4.26
CA THR A 27 -2.63 2.34 4.63
C THR A 27 -2.39 1.08 5.45
N LYS A 28 -1.27 0.40 5.22
CA LYS A 28 -0.91 -0.83 5.93
C LYS A 28 0.59 -1.01 5.98
N LYS A 29 1.15 -1.19 7.17
CA LYS A 29 2.56 -1.55 7.35
C LYS A 29 2.71 -3.07 7.37
N ILE A 30 3.40 -3.64 6.38
CA ILE A 30 3.56 -5.09 6.22
C ILE A 30 4.68 -5.60 7.14
N ASN A 31 5.85 -4.95 7.03
CA ASN A 31 7.00 -5.19 7.89
C ASN A 31 7.87 -3.92 7.91
N ILE A 32 9.16 -4.06 8.22
CA ILE A 32 10.10 -2.93 8.24
C ILE A 32 10.46 -2.41 6.84
N HIS A 33 10.33 -3.22 5.79
CA HIS A 33 10.72 -2.87 4.41
C HIS A 33 9.52 -2.58 3.51
N PHE A 34 8.39 -3.26 3.75
CA PHE A 34 7.20 -3.20 2.90
C PHE A 34 6.04 -2.52 3.61
N SER A 35 5.37 -1.64 2.88
CA SER A 35 4.15 -0.93 3.27
C SER A 35 3.28 -0.70 2.05
N GLU A 36 1.98 -0.68 2.26
CA GLU A 36 0.97 -0.31 1.28
C GLU A 36 0.54 1.14 1.51
N TYR A 37 0.22 1.81 0.40
CA TYR A 37 -0.13 3.21 0.36
C TYR A 37 -1.35 3.41 -0.53
N GLN A 38 -2.06 4.51 -0.28
CA GLN A 38 -3.13 4.97 -1.14
C GLN A 38 -3.04 6.48 -1.34
N CYS A 39 -3.20 6.94 -2.57
CA CYS A 39 -3.30 8.36 -2.86
C CYS A 39 -4.60 8.93 -2.28
N ASP A 40 -4.54 10.00 -1.50
CA ASP A 40 -5.74 10.60 -0.89
C ASP A 40 -6.69 11.21 -1.95
N VAL A 41 -6.14 11.71 -3.06
CA VAL A 41 -6.86 12.35 -4.17
C VAL A 41 -7.46 11.33 -5.13
N CYS A 42 -6.62 10.54 -5.83
CA CYS A 42 -7.09 9.63 -6.90
C CYS A 42 -7.34 8.20 -6.45
N LYS A 43 -7.07 7.87 -5.17
CA LYS A 43 -7.25 6.52 -4.59
C LYS A 43 -6.42 5.42 -5.25
N LEU A 44 -5.42 5.77 -6.07
CA LEU A 44 -4.45 4.81 -6.59
C LEU A 44 -3.67 4.17 -5.45
N GLN A 45 -3.53 2.85 -5.49
CA GLN A 45 -2.85 2.05 -4.49
C GLN A 45 -1.42 1.74 -4.93
N ALA A 46 -0.48 1.80 -3.99
CA ALA A 46 0.94 1.55 -4.22
C ALA A 46 1.55 0.73 -3.09
N THR A 47 2.67 0.07 -3.36
CA THR A 47 3.54 -0.58 -2.38
C THR A 47 4.98 -0.20 -2.64
N ASN A 48 5.89 -0.37 -1.68
CA ASN A 48 7.32 -0.19 -1.95
C ASN A 48 7.92 -1.46 -2.59
N ASP A 49 8.90 -1.30 -3.49
CA ASP A 49 9.77 -2.38 -3.97
C ASP A 49 10.94 -2.62 -2.99
N SER A 50 11.84 -3.55 -3.33
CA SER A 50 13.02 -3.86 -2.52
C SER A 50 14.02 -2.71 -2.37
N ARG A 51 13.94 -1.69 -3.22
CA ARG A 51 14.75 -0.46 -3.17
C ARG A 51 14.02 0.69 -2.48
N GLY A 52 12.78 0.48 -2.00
CA GLY A 52 11.96 1.50 -1.35
C GLY A 52 11.14 2.35 -2.31
N GLN A 53 11.15 2.05 -3.62
CA GLN A 53 10.43 2.83 -4.63
C GLN A 53 8.95 2.45 -4.65
N LYS A 54 8.06 3.44 -4.77
CA LYS A 54 6.61 3.20 -4.86
C LYS A 54 6.23 2.67 -6.22
N ILE A 55 5.69 1.46 -6.24
CA ILE A 55 5.16 0.77 -7.42
C ILE A 55 3.66 0.53 -7.24
N THR A 56 2.92 0.38 -8.33
CA THR A 56 1.48 0.09 -8.28
C THR A 56 1.19 -1.19 -7.50
N LEU A 57 0.22 -1.14 -6.58
CA LEU A 57 -0.23 -2.32 -5.84
C LEU A 57 -1.14 -3.15 -6.74
N THR A 58 -0.55 -4.14 -7.42
CA THR A 58 -1.30 -5.13 -8.20
C THR A 58 -1.91 -6.18 -7.27
N SER A 59 -2.93 -6.91 -7.73
CA SER A 59 -3.53 -8.01 -6.95
C SER A 59 -2.48 -9.04 -6.51
N LYS A 60 -1.56 -9.39 -7.40
CA LYS A 60 -0.44 -10.30 -7.09
C LYS A 60 0.45 -9.75 -5.96
N LEU A 61 0.79 -8.46 -6.01
CA LEU A 61 1.61 -7.85 -4.96
C LEU A 61 0.85 -7.73 -3.63
N LYS A 62 -0.47 -7.54 -3.68
CA LYS A 62 -1.33 -7.53 -2.51
C LYS A 62 -1.33 -8.89 -1.81
N ASP A 63 -1.48 -9.98 -2.55
CA ASP A 63 -1.45 -11.35 -2.00
C ASP A 63 -0.08 -11.67 -1.36
N ILE A 64 1.01 -11.23 -2.01
CA ILE A 64 2.37 -11.36 -1.47
C ILE A 64 2.52 -10.57 -0.17
N ASN A 65 2.10 -9.30 -0.16
CA ASN A 65 2.16 -8.43 1.01
C ASN A 65 1.34 -8.99 2.18
N GLU A 66 0.15 -9.52 1.92
CA GLU A 66 -0.68 -10.15 2.94
C GLU A 66 -0.01 -11.39 3.55
N THR A 67 0.58 -12.24 2.72
CA THR A 67 1.35 -13.40 3.17
C THR A 67 2.53 -12.97 4.04
N LEU A 68 3.31 -11.99 3.59
CA LEU A 68 4.45 -11.45 4.35
C LEU A 68 4.03 -10.83 5.68
N PHE A 69 2.89 -10.15 5.72
CA PHE A 69 2.33 -9.58 6.94
C PHE A 69 2.04 -10.69 7.97
N TYR A 70 1.38 -11.76 7.54
CA TYR A 70 1.06 -12.89 8.43
C TYR A 70 2.32 -13.57 8.95
N LEU A 71 3.31 -13.79 8.10
CA LEU A 71 4.61 -14.36 8.50
C LEU A 71 5.34 -13.46 9.51
N ASN A 72 5.32 -12.14 9.29
CA ASN A 72 5.91 -11.17 10.21
C ASN A 72 5.21 -11.19 11.58
N LEU A 73 3.87 -11.20 11.60
CA LEU A 73 3.10 -11.35 12.84
C LEU A 73 3.43 -12.65 13.57
N LYS A 74 3.46 -13.79 12.86
CA LYS A 74 3.83 -15.08 13.44
C LYS A 74 5.24 -15.05 14.04
N LYS A 75 6.21 -14.46 13.34
CA LYS A 75 7.58 -14.28 13.84
C LYS A 75 7.61 -13.45 15.12
N GLN A 76 6.88 -12.32 15.15
CA GLN A 76 6.80 -11.45 16.33
C GLN A 76 6.14 -12.16 17.52
N PHE A 77 5.06 -12.90 17.27
CA PHE A 77 4.39 -13.70 18.29
C PHE A 77 5.37 -14.73 18.88
N ILE A 78 6.00 -15.54 18.03
CA ILE A 78 6.94 -16.57 18.50
C ILE A 78 8.11 -15.95 19.28
N SER A 79 8.68 -14.87 18.76
CA SER A 79 9.75 -14.14 19.43
C SER A 79 9.34 -13.57 20.78
N LYS A 80 8.07 -13.17 20.96
CA LYS A 80 7.59 -12.60 22.21
C LYS A 80 7.32 -13.67 23.28
N PHE A 81 6.84 -14.85 22.87
CA PHE A 81 6.35 -15.87 23.82
C PHE A 81 7.30 -17.05 24.04
N TYR A 82 8.09 -17.46 23.04
CA TYR A 82 8.93 -18.67 23.13
C TYR A 82 10.42 -18.36 23.33
N PHE A 83 10.90 -17.20 22.89
CA PHE A 83 12.29 -16.77 23.05
C PHE A 83 12.33 -15.48 23.86
N PRO A 84 12.17 -15.53 25.20
CA PRO A 84 12.35 -14.33 26.02
C PRO A 84 13.75 -13.78 25.74
N LYS A 85 13.81 -12.51 25.29
CA LYS A 85 15.08 -11.82 25.11
C LYS A 85 15.77 -11.83 26.47
N LYS A 86 16.92 -12.51 26.59
CA LYS A 86 17.81 -12.30 27.73
C LYS A 86 18.21 -10.84 27.70
N GLU A 87 17.81 -10.09 28.71
CA GLU A 87 18.30 -8.72 28.94
C GLU A 87 19.83 -8.78 28.97
N GLN A 88 20.47 -7.92 28.16
CA GLN A 88 21.88 -7.56 28.32
C GLN A 88 21.95 -6.34 29.24
#